data_AF-A0A3B0VTP4-F1
#
_entry.id   AF-A0A3B0VTP4-F1
#
_cell.length_a   1.000
_cell.length_b   1.000
_cell.length_c   1.000
_cell.angle_alpha   90.00
_cell.angle_beta   90.00
_cell.angle_gamma   90.00
#
_symmetry.space_group_name_H-M   'P 1'
#
loop_
_entity.id
_entity.type
_entity.pdbx_description
1 polymer ?
#
loop_
_entity_poly.entity_id
_entity_poly.type
_entity_poly.pdbx_seq_one_letter_code
_entity_poly.pdbx_strand_id
1 'polypeptide(L)'
;MKRYVCTICGYVHEGDAPPEKCPQCGASSDKFEEQKADESGLEWADQHKIGVAKGVDTEILEGLRANFTGECTEVGMYLAMSRQADREGFPEVAEAYKRIAFEEADHASRFAELLGEVVVASTEENLKARVAAEHGACAGKKKIATRAKELNLDAIHDTVHEMCKDEARHGMAFAGLLKRYFG
;
A
#
# COMPACT_ATOMS: atom_id res chain seq x y z
N MET A 1 -24.44 -16.27 28.61
CA MET A 1 -24.96 -15.30 27.63
C MET A 1 -24.39 -15.66 26.27
N LYS A 2 -25.26 -15.86 25.27
CA LYS A 2 -24.86 -16.24 23.91
C LYS A 2 -24.70 -14.99 23.06
N ARG A 3 -23.97 -15.11 21.94
CA ARG A 3 -23.86 -14.07 20.92
C ARG A 3 -24.58 -14.51 19.67
N TYR A 4 -25.39 -13.62 19.12
CA TYR A 4 -26.12 -13.81 17.87
C TYR A 4 -25.70 -12.73 16.89
N VAL A 5 -25.30 -13.10 15.68
CA VAL A 5 -24.87 -12.17 14.64
C VAL A 5 -25.91 -12.14 13.53
N CYS A 6 -26.40 -10.95 13.19
CA CYS A 6 -27.27 -10.77 12.04
C CYS A 6 -26.49 -11.00 10.75
N THR A 7 -26.89 -11.97 9.93
CA THR A 7 -26.22 -12.32 8.67
C THR A 7 -26.41 -11.29 7.56
N ILE A 8 -27.30 -10.30 7.75
CA ILE A 8 -27.55 -9.22 6.78
C ILE A 8 -26.63 -8.03 7.01
N CYS A 9 -26.41 -7.62 8.26
CA CYS A 9 -25.69 -6.38 8.57
C CYS A 9 -24.57 -6.53 9.61
N GLY A 10 -24.36 -7.73 10.14
CA GLY A 10 -23.32 -8.01 11.14
C GLY A 10 -23.64 -7.51 12.56
N TYR A 11 -24.85 -7.00 12.83
CA TYR A 11 -25.22 -6.59 14.19
C TYR A 11 -25.11 -7.76 15.17
N VAL A 12 -24.36 -7.56 16.26
CA VAL A 12 -24.16 -8.55 17.31
C VAL A 12 -25.12 -8.28 18.46
N HIS A 13 -25.95 -9.26 18.80
CA HIS A 13 -26.81 -9.27 19.96
C HIS A 13 -26.26 -10.21 21.04
N GLU A 14 -26.18 -9.74 22.28
CA GLU A 14 -25.84 -10.57 23.44
C GLU A 14 -27.11 -10.85 24.25
N GLY A 15 -27.44 -12.13 24.43
CA GLY A 15 -28.67 -12.55 25.10
C GLY A 15 -28.83 -14.07 25.12
N ASP A 16 -29.98 -14.54 25.60
CA ASP A 16 -30.32 -15.97 25.58
C ASP A 16 -31.00 -16.42 24.27
N ALA A 17 -31.48 -15.45 23.47
CA ALA A 17 -32.13 -15.65 22.18
C ALA A 17 -31.89 -14.43 21.26
N PRO A 18 -31.98 -14.55 19.92
CA PRO A 18 -31.90 -13.41 19.01
C PRO A 18 -33.15 -12.50 19.15
N PRO A 19 -33.03 -11.19 18.87
CA PRO A 19 -34.16 -10.28 18.93
C PRO A 19 -35.14 -10.56 17.79
N GLU A 20 -36.45 -10.32 17.99
CA GLU A 20 -37.49 -10.53 16.96
C GLU A 20 -37.19 -9.76 15.66
N LYS A 21 -36.63 -8.56 15.79
CA LYS A 21 -36.15 -7.73 14.68
C LYS A 21 -34.77 -7.18 15.02
N CYS A 22 -33.88 -7.21 14.04
CA CYS A 22 -32.59 -6.56 14.12
C CYS A 22 -32.78 -5.05 14.31
N PRO A 23 -32.20 -4.43 15.35
CA PRO A 23 -32.34 -3.00 15.58
C PRO A 23 -31.59 -2.15 14.53
N GLN A 24 -30.65 -2.75 13.79
CA GLN A 24 -29.83 -2.04 12.80
C GLN A 24 -30.46 -2.05 11.39
N CYS A 25 -30.97 -3.20 10.93
CA CYS A 25 -31.48 -3.36 9.56
C CYS A 25 -32.96 -3.79 9.48
N GLY A 26 -33.60 -4.11 10.60
CA GLY A 26 -34.98 -4.57 10.64
C GLY A 26 -35.21 -6.03 10.20
N ALA A 27 -34.16 -6.78 9.84
CA ALA A 27 -34.25 -8.20 9.50
C ALA A 27 -34.85 -9.01 10.66
N SER A 28 -35.63 -10.04 10.35
CA SER A 28 -36.25 -10.91 11.35
C SER A 28 -35.24 -11.79 12.08
N SER A 29 -35.65 -12.35 13.22
CA SER A 29 -34.83 -13.22 14.08
C SER A 29 -34.25 -14.45 13.36
N ASP A 30 -34.86 -14.92 12.27
CA ASP A 30 -34.35 -16.03 11.44
C ASP A 30 -33.05 -15.68 10.69
N LYS A 31 -32.67 -14.40 10.64
CA LYS A 31 -31.41 -13.93 10.06
C LYS A 31 -30.29 -13.79 11.09
N PHE A 32 -30.45 -14.36 12.28
CA PHE A 32 -29.41 -14.39 13.29
C PHE A 32 -28.80 -15.78 13.42
N GLU A 33 -27.47 -15.84 13.39
CA GLU A 33 -26.72 -17.06 13.67
C GLU A 33 -26.03 -16.95 15.03
N GLU A 34 -26.12 -18.00 15.84
CA GLU A 34 -25.40 -18.07 17.13
C GLU A 34 -23.90 -18.20 16.83
N GLN A 35 -23.12 -17.22 17.27
CA GLN A 35 -21.67 -17.26 17.17
C GLN A 35 -21.15 -18.29 18.17
N LYS A 36 -20.65 -19.43 17.66
CA LYS A 36 -20.00 -20.43 18.48
C LYS A 36 -18.75 -19.81 19.10
N ALA A 37 -18.68 -19.84 20.42
CA ALA A 37 -17.50 -19.42 21.15
C ALA A 37 -16.50 -20.58 21.15
N ASP A 38 -15.65 -20.64 20.14
CA ASP A 38 -14.39 -21.37 20.24
C ASP A 38 -13.19 -20.45 20.01
N GLU A 39 -12.28 -20.56 20.97
CA GLU A 39 -11.09 -19.77 21.14
C GLU A 39 -10.15 -20.04 19.96
N SER A 40 -9.72 -18.96 19.28
CA SER A 40 -8.73 -18.86 18.18
C SER A 40 -9.18 -19.01 16.71
N GLY A 41 -10.41 -19.40 16.39
CA GLY A 41 -10.81 -19.74 15.02
C GLY A 41 -11.68 -18.72 14.27
N LEU A 42 -11.26 -17.46 14.10
CA LEU A 42 -11.94 -16.56 13.16
C LEU A 42 -11.71 -17.04 11.71
N GLU A 43 -12.71 -17.66 11.10
CA GLU A 43 -12.71 -17.99 9.67
C GLU A 43 -13.38 -16.85 8.88
N TRP A 44 -12.63 -16.20 8.01
CA TRP A 44 -13.16 -15.23 7.06
C TRP A 44 -13.65 -15.94 5.80
N ALA A 45 -14.83 -15.56 5.31
CA ALA A 45 -15.41 -16.17 4.10
C ALA A 45 -14.53 -15.97 2.86
N ASP A 46 -13.83 -14.84 2.77
CA ASP A 46 -12.81 -14.57 1.77
C ASP A 46 -11.87 -13.44 2.25
N GLN A 47 -10.76 -13.23 1.55
CA GLN A 47 -9.80 -12.17 1.82
C GLN A 47 -9.00 -11.79 0.57
N HIS A 48 -8.46 -10.57 0.54
CA HIS A 48 -7.45 -10.21 -0.46
C HIS A 48 -6.22 -11.11 -0.33
N LYS A 49 -5.70 -11.53 -1.47
CA LYS A 49 -4.52 -12.40 -1.57
C LYS A 49 -3.51 -11.74 -2.48
N ILE A 50 -2.27 -11.67 -2.01
CA ILE A 50 -1.15 -11.17 -2.81
C ILE A 50 -0.64 -12.27 -3.72
N GLY A 51 -0.40 -11.94 -4.99
CA GLY A 51 0.14 -12.84 -6.00
C GLY A 51 -0.90 -13.74 -6.67
N VAL A 52 -2.17 -13.31 -6.76
CA VAL A 52 -3.22 -14.06 -7.46
C VAL A 52 -2.96 -14.21 -8.96
N ALA A 53 -2.10 -13.37 -9.56
CA ALA A 53 -1.68 -13.50 -10.95
C ALA A 53 -0.56 -14.54 -11.16
N LYS A 54 -0.08 -15.23 -10.11
CA LYS A 54 0.95 -16.27 -10.28
C LYS A 54 0.41 -17.44 -11.09
N GLY A 55 1.10 -17.75 -12.19
CA GLY A 55 0.75 -18.87 -13.07
C GLY A 55 -0.42 -18.61 -14.02
N VAL A 56 -0.87 -17.36 -14.16
CA VAL A 56 -1.82 -16.97 -15.21
C VAL A 56 -1.13 -16.89 -16.56
N ASP A 57 -1.92 -16.65 -17.61
CA ASP A 57 -1.45 -16.45 -18.97
C ASP A 57 -0.31 -15.41 -19.07
N THR A 58 0.68 -15.67 -19.93
CA THR A 58 1.88 -14.84 -20.03
C THR A 58 1.60 -13.45 -20.59
N GLU A 59 0.69 -13.32 -21.56
CA GLU A 59 0.31 -12.01 -22.12
C GLU A 59 -0.37 -11.15 -21.05
N ILE A 60 -1.24 -11.77 -20.25
CA ILE A 60 -1.87 -11.10 -19.11
C ILE A 60 -0.82 -10.68 -18.07
N LEU A 61 0.09 -11.56 -17.70
CA LEU A 61 1.12 -11.27 -16.71
C LEU A 61 2.05 -10.12 -17.15
N GLU A 62 2.45 -10.11 -18.42
CA GLU A 62 3.23 -9.02 -19.01
C GLU A 62 2.44 -7.71 -19.05
N GLY A 63 1.15 -7.77 -19.41
CA GLY A 63 0.24 -6.63 -19.34
C GLY A 63 0.15 -6.03 -17.94
N LEU A 64 0.01 -6.87 -16.90
CA LEU A 64 -0.04 -6.41 -15.50
C LEU A 64 1.27 -5.72 -15.08
N ARG A 65 2.43 -6.26 -15.47
CA ARG A 65 3.74 -5.64 -15.18
C ARG A 65 3.95 -4.32 -15.91
N ALA A 66 3.53 -4.26 -17.18
CA ALA A 66 3.62 -3.05 -17.98
C ALA A 66 2.76 -1.93 -17.36
N ASN A 67 1.52 -2.25 -16.97
CA ASN A 67 0.65 -1.29 -16.29
C ASN A 67 1.20 -0.89 -14.92
N PHE A 68 1.68 -1.82 -14.09
CA PHE A 68 2.34 -1.45 -12.83
C PHE A 68 3.45 -0.41 -13.02
N THR A 69 4.28 -0.59 -14.05
CA THR A 69 5.37 0.34 -14.39
C THR A 69 4.82 1.68 -14.92
N GLY A 70 3.79 1.64 -15.76
CA GLY A 70 3.12 2.82 -16.29
C GLY A 70 2.54 3.69 -15.17
N GLU A 71 1.70 3.09 -14.31
CA GLU A 71 1.08 3.76 -13.17
C GLU A 71 2.13 4.37 -12.23
N CYS A 72 3.19 3.62 -11.89
CA CYS A 72 4.29 4.13 -11.07
C CYS A 72 5.01 5.32 -11.71
N THR A 73 5.11 5.35 -13.04
CA THR A 73 5.70 6.47 -13.79
C THR A 73 4.77 7.68 -13.76
N GLU A 74 3.46 7.47 -13.92
CA GLU A 74 2.46 8.53 -13.87
C GLU A 74 2.40 9.23 -12.51
N VAL A 75 2.52 8.50 -11.40
CA VAL A 75 2.63 9.10 -10.06
C VAL A 75 3.75 10.15 -10.01
N GLY A 76 4.95 9.79 -10.48
CA GLY A 76 6.09 10.70 -10.51
C GLY A 76 5.88 11.88 -11.47
N MET A 77 5.31 11.61 -12.65
CA MET A 77 5.01 12.62 -13.66
C MET A 77 3.99 13.65 -13.16
N TYR A 78 2.85 13.21 -12.62
CA TYR A 78 1.80 14.09 -12.13
C TYR A 78 2.25 14.91 -10.93
N LEU A 79 3.03 14.34 -10.01
CA LEU A 79 3.63 15.14 -8.92
C LEU A 79 4.62 16.20 -9.45
N ALA A 80 5.38 15.89 -10.50
CA ALA A 80 6.26 16.87 -11.13
C ALA A 80 5.47 17.98 -11.87
N MET A 81 4.42 17.61 -12.60
CA MET A 81 3.51 18.55 -13.28
C MET A 81 2.78 19.45 -12.28
N SER A 82 2.34 18.89 -11.15
CA SER A 82 1.76 19.62 -10.03
C SER A 82 2.69 20.74 -9.55
N ARG A 83 3.96 20.40 -9.29
CA ARG A 83 4.98 21.38 -8.88
C ARG A 83 5.23 22.47 -9.93
N GLN A 84 5.10 22.13 -11.21
CA GLN A 84 5.25 23.11 -12.28
C GLN A 84 4.04 24.06 -12.34
N ALA A 85 2.82 23.53 -12.25
CA ALA A 85 1.60 24.32 -12.22
C ALA A 85 1.59 25.34 -11.06
N ASP A 86 2.05 24.94 -9.87
CA ASP A 86 2.22 25.85 -8.74
C ASP A 86 3.18 27.02 -9.04
N ARG A 87 4.30 26.75 -9.72
CA ARG A 87 5.30 27.78 -10.09
C ARG A 87 4.76 28.79 -11.09
N GLU A 88 3.80 28.37 -11.91
CA GLU A 88 3.11 29.23 -12.88
C GLU A 88 1.89 29.96 -12.30
N GLY A 89 1.53 29.66 -11.05
CA GLY A 89 0.41 30.30 -10.36
C GLY A 89 -0.95 29.65 -10.63
N PHE A 90 -0.98 28.35 -10.98
CA PHE A 90 -2.20 27.57 -11.20
C PHE A 90 -2.44 26.53 -10.08
N PRO A 91 -2.76 26.96 -8.86
CA PRO A 91 -2.87 26.06 -7.71
C PRO A 91 -4.00 25.03 -7.85
N GLU A 92 -5.11 25.35 -8.53
CA GLU A 92 -6.20 24.39 -8.77
C GLU A 92 -5.78 23.27 -9.72
N VAL A 93 -4.94 23.58 -10.71
CA VAL A 93 -4.36 22.58 -11.62
C VAL A 93 -3.34 21.73 -10.89
N ALA A 94 -2.51 22.35 -10.04
CA ALA A 94 -1.54 21.63 -9.22
C ALA A 94 -2.21 20.62 -8.28
N GLU A 95 -3.31 21.01 -7.63
CA GLU A 95 -4.06 20.13 -6.74
C GLU A 95 -4.76 19.00 -7.51
N ALA A 96 -5.29 19.28 -8.70
CA ALA A 96 -5.85 18.25 -9.57
C ALA A 96 -4.81 17.18 -9.92
N TYR A 97 -3.62 17.58 -10.37
CA TYR A 97 -2.52 16.64 -10.65
C TYR A 97 -2.13 15.82 -9.42
N LYS A 98 -2.05 16.47 -8.25
CA LYS A 98 -1.70 15.78 -7.01
C LYS A 98 -2.73 14.74 -6.62
N ARG A 99 -4.02 15.05 -6.72
CA ARG A 99 -5.11 14.09 -6.44
C ARG A 99 -5.03 12.90 -7.39
N ILE A 100 -4.89 13.16 -8.69
CA ILE A 100 -4.79 12.10 -9.71
C ILE A 100 -3.53 11.24 -9.47
N ALA A 101 -2.40 11.82 -9.06
CA ALA A 101 -1.22 11.04 -8.69
C ALA A 101 -1.48 10.03 -7.55
N PHE A 102 -2.37 10.34 -6.61
CA PHE A 102 -2.77 9.38 -5.58
C PHE A 102 -3.75 8.32 -6.09
N GLU A 103 -4.56 8.64 -7.09
CA GLU A 103 -5.41 7.66 -7.79
C GLU A 103 -4.55 6.65 -8.56
N GLU A 104 -3.53 7.11 -9.31
CA GLU A 104 -2.59 6.19 -10.00
C GLU A 104 -1.70 5.40 -9.02
N ALA A 105 -1.40 5.97 -7.85
CA ALA A 105 -0.71 5.22 -6.79
C ALA A 105 -1.58 4.07 -6.26
N ASP A 106 -2.89 4.25 -6.15
CA ASP A 106 -3.84 3.18 -5.82
C ASP A 106 -3.87 2.12 -6.94
N HIS A 107 -3.94 2.53 -8.21
CA HIS A 107 -3.87 1.60 -9.35
C HIS A 107 -2.57 0.77 -9.35
N ALA A 108 -1.41 1.43 -9.19
CA ALA A 108 -0.12 0.75 -9.06
C ALA A 108 -0.10 -0.24 -7.90
N SER A 109 -0.68 0.11 -6.75
CA SER A 109 -0.73 -0.77 -5.58
C SER A 109 -1.52 -2.05 -5.85
N ARG A 110 -2.66 -1.94 -6.56
CA ARG A 110 -3.48 -3.11 -6.95
C ARG A 110 -2.74 -4.01 -7.92
N PHE A 111 -2.04 -3.45 -8.92
CA PHE A 111 -1.20 -4.27 -9.80
C PHE A 111 -0.07 -4.97 -9.03
N ALA A 112 0.59 -4.28 -8.09
CA ALA A 112 1.62 -4.86 -7.26
C ALA A 112 1.08 -6.03 -6.40
N GLU A 113 -0.12 -5.89 -5.81
CA GLU A 113 -0.78 -6.96 -5.07
C GLU A 113 -1.15 -8.15 -5.97
N LEU A 114 -1.73 -7.89 -7.15
CA LEU A 114 -2.08 -8.95 -8.11
C LEU A 114 -0.84 -9.76 -8.51
N LEU A 115 0.26 -9.07 -8.83
CA LEU A 115 1.53 -9.67 -9.23
C LEU A 115 2.21 -10.41 -8.06
N GLY A 116 2.28 -9.79 -6.88
CA GLY A 116 2.99 -10.32 -5.72
C GLY A 116 4.49 -10.50 -5.95
N GLU A 117 5.08 -9.65 -6.79
CA GLU A 117 6.52 -9.66 -7.15
C GLU A 117 7.35 -8.66 -6.34
N VAL A 118 6.74 -7.53 -5.97
CA VAL A 118 7.37 -6.45 -5.21
C VAL A 118 6.82 -6.31 -3.78
N VAL A 119 5.84 -7.14 -3.43
CA VAL A 119 5.18 -7.18 -2.13
C VAL A 119 4.77 -8.62 -1.81
N VAL A 120 4.84 -9.00 -0.54
CA VAL A 120 4.38 -10.30 -0.03
C VAL A 120 3.37 -10.10 1.10
N ALA A 121 2.68 -11.17 1.50
CA ALA A 121 1.67 -11.11 2.57
C ALA A 121 2.24 -10.77 3.96
N SER A 122 3.52 -11.07 4.21
CA SER A 122 4.15 -10.81 5.50
C SER A 122 4.68 -9.37 5.59
N THR A 123 4.11 -8.59 6.51
CA THR A 123 4.60 -7.25 6.86
C THR A 123 6.06 -7.26 7.31
N GLU A 124 6.48 -8.28 8.04
CA GLU A 124 7.87 -8.42 8.48
C GLU A 124 8.83 -8.58 7.28
N GLU A 125 8.46 -9.43 6.31
CA GLU A 125 9.26 -9.65 5.11
C GLU A 125 9.32 -8.40 4.23
N ASN A 126 8.19 -7.69 4.07
CA ASN A 126 8.15 -6.42 3.37
C ASN A 126 9.07 -5.37 4.04
N LEU A 127 9.06 -5.28 5.39
CA LEU A 127 9.96 -4.38 6.11
C LEU A 127 11.43 -4.75 5.92
N LYS A 128 11.79 -6.04 6.02
CA LYS A 128 13.15 -6.52 5.74
C LYS A 128 13.58 -6.15 4.32
N ALA A 129 12.71 -6.35 3.34
CA ALA A 129 12.96 -6.01 1.95
C ALA A 129 13.19 -4.50 1.78
N ARG A 130 12.38 -3.64 2.41
CA ARG A 130 12.58 -2.18 2.35
C ARG A 130 13.86 -1.72 3.04
N VAL A 131 14.23 -2.26 4.20
CA VAL A 131 15.52 -1.93 4.84
C VAL A 131 16.69 -2.23 3.90
N ALA A 132 16.70 -3.41 3.27
CA ALA A 132 17.75 -3.79 2.31
C ALA A 132 17.73 -2.89 1.06
N ALA A 133 16.55 -2.58 0.53
CA ALA A 133 16.39 -1.72 -0.63
C ALA A 133 16.90 -0.29 -0.37
N GLU A 134 16.55 0.31 0.78
CA GLU A 134 17.00 1.66 1.14
C GLU A 134 18.52 1.75 1.30
N HIS A 135 19.13 0.72 1.92
CA HIS A 135 20.58 0.64 2.05
C HIS A 135 21.27 0.61 0.66
N GLY A 136 20.74 -0.18 -0.28
CA GLY A 136 21.24 -0.23 -1.65
C GLY A 136 21.02 1.07 -2.44
N ALA A 137 19.83 1.66 -2.33
CA ALA A 137 19.44 2.89 -3.02
C ALA A 137 20.30 4.09 -2.58
N CYS A 138 20.62 4.16 -1.28
CA CYS A 138 21.52 5.16 -0.72
C CYS A 138 22.89 5.17 -1.43
N ALA A 139 23.52 3.99 -1.55
CA ALA A 139 24.81 3.86 -2.22
C ALA A 139 24.73 4.25 -3.71
N GLY A 140 23.66 3.86 -4.40
CA GLY A 140 23.42 4.23 -5.80
C GLY A 140 23.32 5.74 -5.99
N LYS A 141 22.50 6.42 -5.19
CA LYS A 141 22.34 7.88 -5.23
C LYS A 141 23.65 8.60 -4.89
N LYS A 142 24.43 8.10 -3.93
CA LYS A 142 25.73 8.70 -3.60
C LYS A 142 26.71 8.67 -4.78
N LYS A 143 26.73 7.59 -5.56
CA LYS A 143 27.56 7.48 -6.77
C LYS A 143 27.15 8.51 -7.82
N ILE A 144 25.85 8.67 -8.07
CA ILE A 144 25.32 9.66 -9.01
C ILE A 144 25.70 11.08 -8.57
N ALA A 145 25.46 11.42 -7.30
CA ALA A 145 25.79 12.73 -6.77
C ALA A 145 27.30 13.02 -6.90
N THR A 146 28.16 12.08 -6.51
CA THR A 146 29.62 12.22 -6.63
C THR A 146 30.03 12.48 -8.07
N ARG A 147 29.50 11.70 -9.02
CA ARG A 147 29.80 11.88 -10.44
C ARG A 147 29.30 13.22 -10.98
N ALA A 148 28.11 13.66 -10.57
CA ALA A 148 27.60 14.99 -10.92
C ALA A 148 28.52 16.10 -10.41
N LYS A 149 29.08 15.95 -9.19
CA LYS A 149 30.03 16.93 -8.65
C LYS A 149 31.34 16.99 -9.43
N GLU A 150 31.90 15.84 -9.81
CA GLU A 150 33.11 15.77 -10.65
C GLU A 150 32.92 16.45 -12.01
N LEU A 151 31.69 16.45 -12.53
CA LEU A 151 31.31 17.08 -13.79
C LEU A 151 30.86 18.55 -13.63
N ASN A 152 30.95 19.13 -12.42
CA ASN A 152 30.45 20.47 -12.09
C ASN A 152 28.94 20.67 -12.37
N LEU A 153 28.13 19.62 -12.19
CA LEU A 153 26.68 19.64 -12.34
C LEU A 153 25.99 19.84 -10.98
N ASP A 154 26.21 21.01 -10.36
CA ASP A 154 25.87 21.25 -8.95
C ASP A 154 24.37 21.05 -8.63
N ALA A 155 23.46 21.52 -9.49
CA ALA A 155 22.01 21.33 -9.26
C ALA A 155 21.59 19.84 -9.20
N ILE A 156 22.26 18.98 -9.99
CA ILE A 156 22.03 17.53 -9.98
C ILE A 156 22.65 16.92 -8.73
N HIS A 157 23.90 17.29 -8.41
CA HIS A 157 24.57 16.84 -7.20
C HIS A 157 23.72 17.14 -5.96
N ASP A 158 23.32 18.39 -5.77
CA ASP A 158 22.67 18.84 -4.55
C ASP A 158 21.34 18.12 -4.33
N THR A 159 20.53 18.00 -5.39
CA THR A 159 19.23 17.32 -5.32
C THR A 159 19.40 15.82 -5.02
N VAL A 160 20.26 15.12 -5.77
CA VAL A 160 20.44 13.66 -5.60
C VAL A 160 21.16 13.33 -4.30
N HIS A 161 22.06 14.19 -3.83
CA HIS A 161 22.73 14.01 -2.56
C HIS A 161 21.76 14.17 -1.38
N GLU A 162 20.80 15.09 -1.46
CA GLU A 162 19.76 15.17 -0.43
C GLU A 162 18.88 13.93 -0.44
N MET A 163 18.44 13.47 -1.62
CA MET A 163 17.71 12.19 -1.73
C MET A 163 18.51 10.99 -1.20
N CYS A 164 19.84 11.01 -1.30
CA CYS A 164 20.69 9.97 -0.70
C CYS A 164 20.58 9.94 0.83
N LYS A 165 20.50 11.11 1.49
CA LYS A 165 20.30 11.20 2.94
C LYS A 165 18.90 10.75 3.32
N ASP A 166 17.91 11.03 2.47
CA ASP A 166 16.55 10.53 2.67
C ASP A 166 16.47 9.02 2.67
N GLU A 167 17.17 8.30 1.78
CA GLU A 167 17.17 6.83 1.82
C GLU A 167 17.83 6.28 3.09
N ALA A 168 18.88 6.94 3.60
CA ALA A 168 19.42 6.58 4.90
C ALA A 168 18.38 6.79 6.02
N ARG A 169 17.66 7.92 6.00
CA ARG A 169 16.58 8.21 6.95
C ARG A 169 15.44 7.20 6.86
N HIS A 170 15.00 6.83 5.65
CA HIS A 170 13.98 5.81 5.41
C HIS A 170 14.44 4.43 5.92
N GLY A 171 15.66 4.01 5.58
CA GLY A 171 16.24 2.75 6.02
C GLY A 171 16.32 2.66 7.55
N MET A 172 16.76 3.72 8.24
CA MET A 172 16.78 3.79 9.70
C MET A 172 15.37 3.69 10.30
N ALA A 173 14.39 4.37 9.70
CA ALA A 173 13.00 4.29 10.16
C ALA A 173 12.44 2.86 10.04
N PHE A 174 12.61 2.22 8.87
CA PHE A 174 12.16 0.85 8.67
C PHE A 174 12.91 -0.16 9.56
N ALA A 175 14.21 0.01 9.78
CA ALA A 175 14.98 -0.84 10.69
C ALA A 175 14.50 -0.70 12.13
N GLY A 176 14.17 0.52 12.57
CA GLY A 176 13.57 0.78 13.87
C GLY A 176 12.20 0.10 14.05
N LEU A 177 11.33 0.20 13.03
CA LEU A 177 10.02 -0.47 13.04
C LEU A 177 10.15 -1.99 13.04
N LEU A 178 11.03 -2.54 12.21
CA LEU A 178 11.29 -3.97 12.15
C LEU A 178 11.74 -4.50 13.52
N LYS A 179 12.71 -3.83 14.16
CA LYS A 179 13.17 -4.18 15.50
C LYS A 179 12.06 -4.07 16.56
N ARG A 180 11.25 -3.02 16.49
CA ARG A 180 10.20 -2.77 17.49
C ARG A 180 9.10 -3.83 17.48
N TYR A 181 8.72 -4.32 16.31
CA TYR A 181 7.55 -5.20 16.15
C TYR A 181 7.90 -6.66 15.88
N PHE A 182 9.12 -6.97 15.43
CA PHE A 182 9.50 -8.32 14.96
C PHE A 182 10.91 -8.77 15.41
N GLY A 183 11.63 -7.98 16.22
CA GLY A 183 13.02 -8.27 16.63
C GLY A 183 13.23 -8.39 18.14
#